data_AF-A0A1M6EJR3-F1
#
_entry.id   AF-A0A1M6EJR3-F1
#
_cell.length_a   1.000
_cell.length_b   1.000
_cell.length_c   1.000
_cell.angle_alpha   90.00
_cell.angle_beta   90.00
_cell.angle_gamma   90.00
#
_symmetry.space_group_name_H-M   'P 1'
#
loop_
_entity.id
_entity.type
_entity.pdbx_description
1 polymer ?
#
loop_
_entity_poly.entity_id
_entity_poly.type
_entity_poly.pdbx_seq_one_letter_code
_entity_poly.pdbx_strand_id
1 'polypeptide(L)'
;MNKVQQYEEKAEILKALAHPIRLCIVEGLINNECNVTRMRECLDLPQSTVSQHLSILKSRGIIRGRRKGTEICYTVTSELVKELMKVLMNK
;
A
#
# COMPACT_ATOMS: atom_id res chain seq x y z
N MET A 1 -4.43 15.71 -25.23
CA MET A 1 -3.72 14.82 -24.29
C MET A 1 -2.86 13.87 -25.11
N ASN A 2 -1.54 13.83 -24.93
CA ASN A 2 -0.72 12.83 -25.61
C ASN A 2 -0.80 11.49 -24.85
N LYS A 3 -0.41 10.38 -25.50
CA LYS A 3 -0.46 9.04 -24.87
C LYS A 3 0.35 8.96 -23.57
N VAL A 4 1.47 9.67 -23.46
CA VAL A 4 2.34 9.63 -22.28
C VAL A 4 1.64 10.21 -21.05
N GLN A 5 0.93 11.33 -21.21
CA GLN A 5 0.14 11.96 -20.15
C GLN A 5 -0.95 11.02 -19.58
N GLN A 6 -1.50 10.11 -20.40
CA GLN A 6 -2.49 9.12 -19.95
C GLN A 6 -1.89 8.02 -19.04
N TYR A 7 -0.56 7.89 -19.03
CA TYR A 7 0.16 6.91 -18.22
C TYR A 7 0.82 7.51 -16.98
N GLU A 8 0.89 8.84 -16.84
CA GLU A 8 1.57 9.50 -15.71
C GLU A 8 1.01 9.03 -14.37
N GLU A 9 -0.31 9.05 -14.19
CA GLU A 9 -0.96 8.59 -12.95
C GLU A 9 -0.66 7.10 -12.67
N LYS A 10 -0.76 6.25 -13.70
CA LYS A 10 -0.48 4.82 -13.58
C LYS A 10 0.98 4.58 -13.20
N ALA A 11 1.91 5.33 -13.80
CA ALA A 11 3.33 5.25 -13.49
C ALA A 11 3.61 5.68 -12.05
N GLU A 12 2.95 6.69 -11.52
CA GLU A 12 3.10 7.11 -10.12
C GLU A 12 2.59 6.05 -9.14
N ILE A 13 1.48 5.36 -9.46
CA ILE A 13 1.01 4.21 -8.68
C ILE A 13 2.06 3.09 -8.70
N LEU A 14 2.59 2.74 -9.88
CA LEU A 14 3.62 1.70 -10.01
C LEU A 14 4.90 2.06 -9.26
N LYS A 15 5.36 3.32 -9.32
CA LYS A 15 6.52 3.80 -8.53
C LYS A 15 6.27 3.67 -7.03
N ALA A 16 5.06 4.00 -6.58
CA ALA A 16 4.67 3.82 -5.18
C ALA A 16 4.56 2.35 -4.78
N LEU A 17 4.32 1.42 -5.70
CA LEU A 17 4.31 -0.01 -5.40
C LEU A 17 5.67 -0.70 -5.54
N ALA A 18 6.58 -0.19 -6.39
CA ALA A 18 7.87 -0.80 -6.73
C ALA A 18 8.90 -0.75 -5.58
N HIS A 19 8.58 -1.38 -4.45
CA HIS A 19 9.44 -1.55 -3.29
C HIS A 19 8.95 -2.72 -2.44
N PRO A 20 9.85 -3.63 -2.02
CA PRO A 20 9.47 -4.89 -1.38
C PRO A 20 8.60 -4.69 -0.12
N ILE A 21 8.99 -3.75 0.75
CA ILE A 21 8.23 -3.48 1.97
C ILE A 21 6.82 -2.94 1.67
N ARG A 22 6.65 -2.15 0.60
CA ARG A 22 5.33 -1.61 0.24
C ARG A 22 4.44 -2.68 -0.37
N LEU A 23 4.99 -3.58 -1.18
CA LEU A 23 4.27 -4.75 -1.67
C LEU A 23 3.82 -5.66 -0.52
N CYS A 24 4.69 -5.92 0.45
CA CYS A 24 4.34 -6.69 1.64
C CYS A 24 3.22 -6.03 2.46
N ILE A 25 3.31 -4.71 2.70
CA ILE A 25 2.25 -3.96 3.39
C ILE A 25 0.93 -4.08 2.63
N VAL A 26 0.93 -3.84 1.32
CA VAL A 26 -0.29 -3.88 0.51
C VAL A 26 -0.89 -5.29 0.50
N GLU A 27 -0.09 -6.34 0.31
CA GLU A 27 -0.57 -7.72 0.39
C GLU A 27 -1.19 -8.03 1.77
N GLY A 28 -0.50 -7.65 2.85
CA GLY A 28 -1.00 -7.84 4.20
C GLY A 28 -2.34 -7.15 4.42
N LEU A 29 -2.50 -5.93 3.91
CA LEU A 29 -3.75 -5.15 4.01
C LEU A 29 -4.88 -5.67 3.12
N ILE A 30 -4.56 -6.32 1.99
CA ILE A 30 -5.55 -6.99 1.13
C ILE A 30 -6.12 -8.22 1.84
N ASN A 31 -5.25 -9.00 2.50
CA ASN A 31 -5.67 -10.23 3.19
C ASN A 31 -6.32 -9.96 4.56
N ASN A 32 -5.89 -8.90 5.26
CA ASN A 32 -6.37 -8.56 6.59
C ASN A 32 -6.38 -7.03 6.80
N GLU A 33 -7.56 -6.44 6.85
CA GLU A 33 -7.71 -5.03 7.17
C GLU A 33 -7.12 -4.71 8.56
N CYS A 34 -6.61 -3.50 8.74
CA CYS A 34 -6.08 -3.00 10.02
C CYS A 34 -4.84 -3.73 10.59
N ASN A 35 -4.16 -4.59 9.83
CA ASN A 35 -3.09 -5.44 10.39
C ASN A 35 -1.66 -4.83 10.36
N VAL A 36 -1.53 -3.51 10.41
CA VAL A 36 -0.22 -2.84 10.30
C VAL A 36 0.68 -3.14 11.51
N THR A 37 0.10 -3.29 12.70
CA THR A 37 0.84 -3.57 13.93
C THR A 37 1.49 -4.96 13.92
N ARG A 38 0.82 -6.02 13.42
CA ARG A 38 1.50 -7.33 13.22
C ARG A 38 2.42 -7.32 12.00
N MET A 39 2.12 -6.55 10.95
CA MET A 39 3.06 -6.40 9.84
C MET A 39 4.40 -5.82 10.29
N ARG A 40 4.40 -4.92 11.29
CA ARG A 40 5.64 -4.42 11.92
C ARG A 40 6.48 -5.55 12.51
N GLU A 41 5.85 -6.51 13.19
CA GLU A 41 6.51 -7.68 13.78
C GLU A 41 7.05 -8.61 12.70
N CYS A 42 6.34 -8.75 11.58
CA CYS A 42 6.78 -9.60 10.46
C CYS A 42 7.89 -8.95 9.62
N LEU A 43 7.95 -7.62 9.55
CA LEU A 43 8.91 -6.91 8.71
C LEU A 43 10.23 -6.60 9.41
N ASP A 44 10.29 -6.71 10.74
CA ASP A 44 11.45 -6.34 11.58
C ASP A 44 12.02 -4.94 11.25
N LEU A 45 11.11 -3.97 11.13
CA LEU A 45 11.45 -2.58 10.75
C LEU A 45 11.13 -1.58 11.86
N PRO A 46 11.91 -0.48 11.96
CA PRO A 46 11.56 0.65 12.79
C PRO A 46 10.18 1.23 12.43
N GLN A 47 9.44 1.69 13.44
CA GLN A 47 8.12 2.29 13.26
C GLN A 47 8.13 3.52 12.33
N SER A 48 9.21 4.31 12.38
CA SER A 48 9.39 5.47 11.49
C SER A 48 9.45 5.05 10.02
N THR A 49 10.19 3.99 9.70
CA THR A 49 10.31 3.42 8.36
C THR A 49 8.96 2.92 7.84
N VAL A 50 8.22 2.18 8.67
CA VAL A 50 6.87 1.70 8.32
C VAL A 50 5.92 2.88 8.08
N SER A 51 5.98 3.91 8.93
CA SER A 51 5.15 5.12 8.81
C SER A 51 5.43 5.88 7.52
N GLN A 52 6.70 5.96 7.11
CA GLN A 52 7.08 6.57 5.84
C GLN A 52 6.49 5.82 4.64
N HIS A 53 6.56 4.48 4.64
CA HIS A 53 5.95 3.67 3.60
C HIS A 53 4.43 3.82 3.53
N LEU A 54 3.74 3.83 4.68
CA LEU A 54 2.30 4.08 4.74
C LEU A 54 1.93 5.47 4.23
N SER A 55 2.75 6.48 4.52
CA SER A 55 2.53 7.85 4.03
C SER A 55 2.61 7.93 2.50
N ILE A 56 3.61 7.27 1.89
CA ILE A 56 3.76 7.19 0.43
C ILE A 56 2.55 6.48 -0.20
N LEU A 57 2.13 5.34 0.35
CA LEU A 57 0.98 4.61 -0.16
C LEU A 57 -0.32 5.41 -0.02
N LYS A 58 -0.49 6.13 1.09
CA LYS A 58 -1.66 6.98 1.34
C LYS A 58 -1.70 8.19 0.41
N SER A 59 -0.56 8.84 0.17
CA SER A 59 -0.50 10.03 -0.71
C SER A 59 -0.82 9.72 -2.16
N ARG A 60 -0.68 8.45 -2.59
CA ARG A 60 -1.09 7.96 -3.90
C ARG A 60 -2.49 7.33 -3.93
N GLY A 61 -3.26 7.44 -2.87
CA GLY A 61 -4.63 6.91 -2.80
C GLY A 61 -4.72 5.37 -2.81
N ILE A 62 -3.58 4.68 -2.63
CA ILE A 62 -3.54 3.21 -2.63
C ILE A 62 -4.19 2.67 -1.35
N ILE A 63 -3.94 3.34 -0.23
CA ILE A 63 -4.51 2.98 1.08
C ILE A 63 -5.24 4.15 1.73
N ARG A 64 -6.20 3.82 2.59
CA ARG A 64 -6.89 4.77 3.46
C ARG A 64 -6.74 4.37 4.92
N GLY A 65 -6.38 5.35 5.76
CA GLY A 65 -6.34 5.20 7.21
C GLY A 65 -7.63 5.69 7.87
N ARG A 66 -8.13 4.93 8.86
CA ARG A 66 -9.24 5.29 9.75
C ARG A 66 -8.80 5.12 11.20
N ARG A 67 -9.07 6.11 12.04
CA ARG A 67 -8.78 6.01 13.47
C ARG A 67 -9.76 5.02 14.14
N LYS A 68 -9.24 4.07 14.91
CA LYS A 68 -10.00 3.10 15.71
C LYS A 68 -9.43 3.10 17.12
N GLY A 69 -10.04 3.89 18.01
CA GLY A 69 -9.49 4.14 19.35
C GLY A 69 -8.16 4.90 19.29
N THR A 70 -7.11 4.29 19.85
CA THR A 70 -5.75 4.84 19.89
C THR A 70 -4.93 4.52 18.65
N GLU A 71 -5.39 3.59 17.80
CA GLU A 71 -4.66 3.11 16.62
C GLU A 71 -5.25 3.64 15.30
N ILE A 72 -4.45 3.59 14.22
CA ILE A 72 -4.89 3.86 12.86
C ILE A 72 -4.96 2.55 12.08
N CYS A 73 -6.17 2.17 11.67
CA CYS A 73 -6.40 1.04 10.78
C CYS A 73 -6.24 1.48 9.32
N TYR A 74 -5.46 0.75 8.54
CA TYR A 74 -5.35 0.97 7.10
C TYR A 74 -6.11 -0.10 6.31
N THR A 75 -6.55 0.27 5.11
CA THR A 75 -7.25 -0.58 4.13
C THR A 75 -6.80 -0.20 2.72
N VAL A 76 -6.72 -1.17 1.80
CA VAL A 76 -6.43 -0.90 0.38
C VAL A 76 -7.72 -0.49 -0.33
N THR A 77 -7.73 0.71 -0.91
CA THR A 77 -8.91 1.29 -1.55
C THR A 77 -8.87 1.28 -3.07
N SER A 78 -7.70 1.07 -3.66
CA SER A 78 -7.54 1.03 -5.12
C SER A 78 -7.81 -0.38 -5.66
N GLU A 79 -8.88 -0.55 -6.43
CA GLU A 79 -9.19 -1.82 -7.10
C GLU A 79 -8.12 -2.23 -8.11
N LEU A 80 -7.57 -1.26 -8.86
CA LEU A 80 -6.43 -1.48 -9.75
C LEU A 80 -5.24 -2.13 -9.03
N VAL A 81 -4.93 -1.65 -7.82
CA VAL A 81 -3.82 -2.21 -7.03
C VAL A 81 -4.15 -3.62 -6.55
N LYS A 82 -5.40 -3.89 -6.14
CA LYS A 82 -5.82 -5.24 -5.75
C LYS A 82 -5.66 -6.23 -6.90
N GLU A 83 -6.10 -5.85 -8.10
CA GLU A 83 -5.95 -6.68 -9.31
C GLU A 83 -4.47 -6.91 -9.66
N LEU A 84 -3.66 -5.85 -9.64
CA LEU A 84 -2.23 -5.96 -9.90
C LEU A 84 -1.53 -6.91 -8.91
N MET A 85 -1.87 -6.82 -7.62
CA MET A 85 -1.30 -7.69 -6.59
C MET A 85 -1.69 -9.16 -6.78
N LYS A 86 -2.91 -9.46 -7.26
CA LYS A 86 -3.31 -10.83 -7.62
C LYS A 86 -2.40 -11.41 -8.71
N VAL A 87 -2.20 -10.64 -9.78
CA VAL A 87 -1.31 -11.02 -10.90
C VAL A 87 0.13 -11.23 -10.41
N LEU A 88 0.67 -10.33 -9.59
CA LEU A 88 2.05 -10.42 -9.09
C LEU A 88 2.29 -11.60 -8.14
N MET A 89 1.29 -11.96 -7.34
CA MET A 89 1.40 -13.03 -6.34
C MET A 89 0.95 -14.40 -6.87
N ASN A 90 0.65 -14.52 -8.17
CA ASN A 90 0.08 -15.72 -8.79
C ASN A 90 -1.17 -16.26 -8.06
N LYS A 91 -2.07 -15.35 -7.67
CA LYS A 91 -3.33 -15.65 -6.96
C LYS A 91 -4.54 -15.31 -7.80
#